data_AF-A0A5M4B7F1-F1
#
_entry.id   AF-A0A5M4B7F1-F1
#
_cell.length_a   1.000
_cell.length_b   1.000
_cell.length_c   1.000
_cell.angle_alpha   90.00
_cell.angle_beta   90.00
_cell.angle_gamma   90.00
#
_symmetry.space_group_name_H-M   'P 1'
#
loop_
_entity.id
_entity.type
_entity.pdbx_description
1 polymer ?
#
loop_
_entity_poly.entity_id
_entity_poly.type
_entity_poly.pdbx_seq_one_letter_code
_entity_poly.pdbx_strand_id
1 'polypeptide(L)'
;MESLEKKLNNVIGEIINYLPVLGCLSVLSTDIFYISNTRDLWYVIPITLLIEFIYNKRWKTFTYNKMHIYYGVVFLFFLLFFLYYPFEQHTLYFDYLLKTRIPLSGLALCGILGFTNYHKLSYYLNAIIVVALFSVFYLVVLKIGFFEFLNSGNRAELFTQTRISFVNHHMKYNIYLNLALVSIWYIVSNKYKSLSKIKWIFYVCSFLLIFSILHISEGRNGYLTSLFIVGCISLVETWKRSKFWAIFVGGIVIILIFFKISSHGRLSENDLKENPRIFLWEIAWETIKENPLLGRGASQAQYVFTEKRLAHPLNETYQYFYSYLGDYMHADNQYFQTTMEFGFMGLILLLIIYFYPFFLADKKHKVLAFLMIFVIVFQSFFTVVLTDEYASLVMIMSYMILLVKDDVVIQRSNDITTS
;
A
#
# COMPACT_ATOMS: atom_id res chain seq x y z
N MET A 1 40.70 -2.83 28.91
CA MET A 1 40.44 -3.17 27.49
C MET A 1 39.15 -3.96 27.32
N GLU A 2 38.96 -5.08 28.02
CA GLU A 2 37.77 -5.96 27.88
C GLU A 2 36.41 -5.25 28.05
N SER A 3 36.31 -4.31 29.01
CA SER A 3 35.09 -3.49 29.19
C SER A 3 34.78 -2.57 28.00
N LEU A 4 35.81 -2.06 27.33
CA LEU A 4 35.65 -1.18 26.16
C LEU A 4 35.22 -2.00 24.94
N GLU A 5 35.82 -3.17 24.75
CA GLU A 5 35.48 -4.10 23.66
C GLU A 5 34.03 -4.61 23.77
N LYS A 6 33.60 -4.99 24.98
CA LYS A 6 32.19 -5.40 25.21
C LYS A 6 31.21 -4.27 24.92
N LYS A 7 31.53 -3.04 25.32
CA LYS A 7 30.71 -1.85 25.00
C LYS A 7 30.63 -1.62 23.50
N LEU A 8 31.77 -1.68 22.79
CA LEU A 8 31.82 -1.49 21.35
C LEU A 8 30.99 -2.56 20.61
N ASN A 9 31.12 -3.83 21.01
CA ASN A 9 30.36 -4.93 20.42
C ASN A 9 28.84 -4.77 20.64
N ASN A 10 28.42 -4.29 21.82
CA ASN A 10 27.01 -4.00 22.07
C ASN A 10 26.47 -2.88 21.16
N VAL A 11 27.23 -1.79 21.00
CA VAL A 11 26.83 -0.66 20.14
C VAL A 11 26.75 -1.11 18.68
N ILE A 12 27.73 -1.88 18.20
CA ILE A 12 27.72 -2.44 16.84
C ILE A 12 26.49 -3.34 16.65
N GLY A 13 26.20 -4.21 17.61
CA GLY A 13 25.02 -5.07 17.58
C GLY A 13 23.72 -4.28 17.51
N GLU A 14 23.57 -3.21 18.29
CA GLU A 14 22.38 -2.34 18.22
C GLU A 14 22.24 -1.67 16.86
N ILE A 15 23.32 -1.11 16.31
CA ILE A 15 23.31 -0.48 14.98
C ILE A 15 22.84 -1.48 13.92
N ILE A 16 23.44 -2.68 13.89
CA ILE A 16 23.10 -3.74 12.92
C ILE A 16 21.62 -4.11 13.02
N ASN A 17 21.08 -4.23 14.23
CA ASN A 17 19.67 -4.55 14.44
C ASN A 17 18.70 -3.46 13.98
N TYR A 18 19.12 -2.18 14.00
CA TYR A 18 18.29 -1.07 13.53
C TYR A 18 18.42 -0.79 12.02
N LEU A 19 19.45 -1.30 11.33
CA LEU A 19 19.62 -1.07 9.89
C LEU A 19 18.40 -1.50 9.05
N PRO A 20 17.81 -2.70 9.22
CA PRO A 20 16.63 -3.09 8.45
C PRO A 20 15.38 -2.26 8.80
N VAL A 21 15.27 -1.82 10.06
CA VAL A 21 14.21 -0.90 10.51
C VAL A 21 14.33 0.42 9.75
N LEU A 22 15.52 1.02 9.74
CA LEU A 22 15.79 2.25 9.00
C LEU A 22 15.53 2.07 7.51
N GLY A 23 15.95 0.96 6.91
CA GLY A 23 15.66 0.65 5.50
C GLY A 23 14.16 0.68 5.19
N CYS A 24 13.34 0.03 6.02
CA CYS A 24 11.88 0.05 5.81
C CYS A 24 11.27 1.44 6.03
N LEU A 25 11.73 2.19 7.03
CA LEU A 25 11.24 3.54 7.31
C LEU A 25 11.65 4.51 6.19
N SER A 26 12.84 4.37 5.62
CA SER A 26 13.31 5.12 4.47
C SER A 26 12.42 4.86 3.26
N VAL A 27 12.16 3.58 2.92
CA VAL A 27 11.25 3.23 1.83
C VAL A 27 9.88 3.86 2.05
N LEU A 28 9.28 3.69 3.24
CA LEU A 28 7.98 4.31 3.56
C LEU A 28 8.00 5.85 3.42
N SER A 29 9.12 6.49 3.73
CA SER A 29 9.23 7.95 3.69
C SER A 29 9.42 8.52 2.30
N THR A 30 10.08 7.76 1.42
CA THR A 30 10.39 8.22 0.06
C THR A 30 9.35 7.80 -0.98
N ASP A 31 8.59 6.73 -0.74
CA ASP A 31 7.72 6.12 -1.75
C ASP A 31 6.65 7.07 -2.30
N ILE A 32 6.17 8.01 -1.47
CA ILE A 32 5.13 8.99 -1.83
C ILE A 32 5.66 10.12 -2.73
N PHE A 33 6.98 10.33 -2.81
CA PHE A 33 7.60 11.43 -3.55
C PHE A 33 8.17 10.97 -4.88
N TYR A 34 8.22 11.88 -5.86
CA TYR A 34 8.87 11.63 -7.15
C TYR A 34 10.39 11.78 -7.02
N ILE A 35 11.01 10.83 -6.30
CA ILE A 35 12.46 10.76 -6.19
C ILE A 35 12.93 9.74 -7.23
N SER A 36 13.76 10.20 -8.18
CA SER A 36 14.44 9.31 -9.12
C SER A 36 15.23 8.27 -8.34
N ASN A 37 15.18 7.01 -8.79
CA ASN A 37 15.88 5.89 -8.17
C ASN A 37 15.41 5.50 -6.75
N THR A 38 14.19 5.87 -6.33
CA THR A 38 13.58 5.32 -5.09
C THR A 38 13.56 3.79 -5.05
N ARG A 39 13.48 3.16 -6.22
CA ARG A 39 13.55 1.70 -6.39
C ARG A 39 14.87 1.12 -5.86
N ASP A 40 15.96 1.87 -5.88
CA ASP A 40 17.26 1.41 -5.39
C ASP A 40 17.24 1.24 -3.86
N LEU A 41 16.43 2.03 -3.14
CA LEU A 41 16.23 1.89 -1.70
C LEU A 41 15.60 0.55 -1.33
N TRP A 42 14.89 -0.11 -2.26
CA TRP A 42 14.28 -1.40 -2.00
C TRP A 42 15.33 -2.50 -1.82
N TYR A 43 16.53 -2.36 -2.41
CA TYR A 43 17.65 -3.29 -2.19
C TYR A 43 18.29 -3.13 -0.82
N VAL A 44 18.18 -1.96 -0.18
CA VAL A 44 18.74 -1.71 1.15
C VAL A 44 18.12 -2.65 2.18
N ILE A 45 16.82 -2.93 2.10
CA ILE A 45 16.11 -3.80 3.05
C ILE A 45 16.67 -5.24 3.04
N PRO A 46 16.71 -5.98 1.92
CA PRO A 46 17.24 -7.34 1.90
C PRO A 46 18.73 -7.39 2.24
N ILE A 47 19.53 -6.41 1.80
CA ILE A 47 20.97 -6.37 2.13
C ILE A 47 21.17 -6.19 3.63
N THR A 48 20.53 -5.19 4.23
CA THR A 48 20.69 -4.90 5.66
C THR A 48 20.12 -6.02 6.53
N LEU A 49 19.01 -6.64 6.11
CA LEU A 49 18.45 -7.79 6.82
C LEU A 49 19.34 -9.01 6.72
N LEU A 50 19.97 -9.27 5.57
CA LEU A 50 20.90 -10.38 5.43
C LEU A 50 22.12 -10.20 6.35
N ILE A 51 22.65 -8.98 6.45
CA ILE A 51 23.73 -8.63 7.39
C ILE A 51 23.29 -8.90 8.84
N GLU A 52 22.10 -8.41 9.23
CA GLU A 52 21.53 -8.63 10.56
C GLU A 52 21.34 -10.11 10.87
N PHE A 53 20.71 -10.84 9.95
CA PHE A 53 20.42 -12.26 10.07
C PHE A 53 21.71 -13.08 10.26
N ILE A 54 22.76 -12.72 9.51
CA ILE A 54 24.05 -13.39 9.61
C ILE A 54 24.76 -13.05 10.92
N TYR A 55 24.83 -11.77 11.27
CA TYR A 55 25.49 -11.28 12.47
C TYR A 55 24.92 -11.92 13.75
N ASN A 56 23.58 -11.97 13.85
CA ASN A 56 22.87 -12.54 14.99
C ASN A 56 22.74 -14.08 14.95
N LYS A 57 23.30 -14.75 13.93
CA LYS A 57 23.25 -16.21 13.74
C LYS A 57 21.83 -16.78 13.81
N ARG A 58 20.84 -16.04 13.29
CA ARG A 58 19.41 -16.38 13.39
C ARG A 58 19.05 -17.68 12.67
N TRP A 59 19.88 -18.14 11.73
CA TRP A 59 19.73 -19.45 11.09
C TRP A 59 19.75 -20.63 12.09
N LYS A 60 20.39 -20.48 13.26
CA LYS A 60 20.44 -21.54 14.29
C LYS A 60 19.11 -21.75 15.01
N THR A 61 18.27 -20.73 15.04
CA THR A 61 16.96 -20.74 15.73
C THR A 61 15.80 -20.66 14.73
N PHE A 62 16.09 -20.77 13.44
CA PHE A 62 15.11 -20.65 12.38
C PHE A 62 14.13 -21.83 12.43
N THR A 63 12.85 -21.52 12.58
CA THR A 63 11.77 -22.53 12.65
C THR A 63 10.73 -22.20 11.59
N TYR A 64 10.45 -23.17 10.74
CA TYR A 64 9.48 -23.00 9.67
C TYR A 64 8.05 -22.91 10.22
N ASN A 65 7.26 -21.96 9.72
CA ASN A 65 5.89 -21.72 10.16
C ASN A 65 5.01 -21.23 9.00
N LYS A 66 3.71 -21.02 9.25
CA LYS A 66 2.74 -20.62 8.22
C LYS A 66 3.04 -19.27 7.55
N MET A 67 3.74 -18.36 8.23
CA MET A 67 4.16 -17.07 7.64
C MET A 67 5.24 -17.30 6.57
N HIS A 68 6.13 -18.26 6.77
CA HIS A 68 7.13 -18.64 5.77
C HIS A 68 6.48 -19.20 4.49
N ILE A 69 5.40 -19.98 4.63
CA ILE A 69 4.61 -20.45 3.47
C ILE A 69 4.03 -19.25 2.72
N TYR A 70 3.44 -18.28 3.42
CA TYR A 70 2.90 -17.06 2.81
C TYR A 70 3.97 -16.30 2.01
N TYR A 71 5.14 -16.03 2.60
CA TYR A 71 6.21 -15.35 1.89
C TYR A 71 6.85 -16.18 0.79
N GLY A 72 6.80 -17.52 0.89
CA GLY A 72 7.11 -18.43 -0.21
C GLY A 72 6.15 -18.26 -1.40
N VAL A 73 4.85 -18.06 -1.14
CA VAL A 73 3.86 -17.75 -2.19
C VAL A 73 4.13 -16.38 -2.81
N VAL A 74 4.44 -15.37 -2.00
CA VAL A 74 4.82 -14.04 -2.52
C VAL A 74 6.08 -14.13 -3.39
N PHE A 75 7.09 -14.88 -2.95
CA PHE A 75 8.32 -15.11 -3.71
C PHE A 75 8.02 -15.83 -5.03
N LEU A 76 7.19 -16.88 -4.99
CA LEU A 76 6.75 -17.62 -6.18
C LEU A 76 6.03 -16.71 -7.18
N PHE A 77 5.17 -15.80 -6.72
CA PHE A 77 4.48 -14.84 -7.58
C PHE A 77 5.46 -13.95 -8.35
N PHE A 78 6.49 -13.41 -7.69
CA PHE A 78 7.53 -12.65 -8.38
C PHE A 78 8.45 -13.53 -9.23
N LEU A 79 8.63 -14.82 -8.87
CA LEU A 79 9.35 -15.78 -9.70
C LEU A 79 8.63 -16.10 -11.02
N LEU A 80 7.30 -16.00 -11.10
CA LEU A 80 6.58 -16.22 -12.36
C LEU A 80 7.15 -15.34 -13.48
N PHE A 81 7.53 -14.10 -13.18
CA PHE A 81 8.18 -13.21 -14.14
C PHE A 81 9.43 -13.84 -14.80
N PHE A 82 10.28 -14.50 -14.01
CA PHE A 82 11.49 -15.17 -14.52
C PHE A 82 11.19 -16.51 -15.18
N LEU A 83 10.14 -17.21 -14.72
CA LEU A 83 9.73 -18.50 -15.28
C LEU A 83 9.14 -18.36 -16.68
N TYR A 84 8.43 -17.26 -16.97
CA TYR A 84 7.88 -17.00 -18.30
C TYR A 84 8.92 -16.48 -19.28
N TYR A 85 9.97 -15.79 -18.82
CA TYR A 85 10.95 -15.13 -19.67
C TYR A 85 11.52 -15.98 -20.83
N PRO A 86 11.94 -17.25 -20.63
CA PRO A 86 12.46 -18.08 -21.72
C PRO A 86 11.46 -18.39 -22.83
N PHE A 87 10.16 -18.17 -22.59
CA PHE A 87 9.07 -18.43 -23.51
C PHE A 87 8.51 -17.17 -24.16
N GLU A 88 9.00 -15.98 -23.80
CA GLU A 88 8.55 -14.71 -24.37
C GLU A 88 9.31 -14.38 -25.66
N GLN A 89 8.60 -13.87 -26.68
CA GLN A 89 9.24 -13.45 -27.94
C GLN A 89 9.73 -11.99 -27.90
N HIS A 90 9.18 -11.19 -26.99
CA HIS A 90 9.54 -9.79 -26.77
C HIS A 90 10.15 -9.62 -25.38
N THR A 91 11.19 -8.79 -25.25
CA THR A 91 11.94 -8.62 -23.98
C THR A 91 12.00 -7.17 -23.47
N LEU A 92 11.56 -6.18 -24.26
CA LEU A 92 11.71 -4.77 -23.88
C LEU A 92 10.97 -4.42 -22.58
N TYR A 93 9.78 -4.96 -22.37
CA TYR A 93 9.03 -4.76 -21.13
C TYR A 93 9.65 -5.53 -19.94
N PHE A 94 10.29 -6.67 -20.20
CA PHE A 94 11.06 -7.40 -19.19
C PHE A 94 12.18 -6.54 -18.62
N ASP A 95 12.97 -5.86 -19.46
CA ASP A 95 14.07 -5.01 -19.00
C ASP A 95 13.59 -3.84 -18.13
N TYR A 96 12.43 -3.27 -18.47
CA TYR A 96 11.78 -2.24 -17.67
C TYR A 96 11.37 -2.75 -16.29
N LEU A 97 10.75 -3.93 -16.22
CA LEU A 97 10.27 -4.53 -14.98
C LEU A 97 11.38 -5.20 -14.15
N LEU A 98 12.49 -5.62 -14.75
CA LEU A 98 13.55 -6.35 -14.05
C LEU A 98 14.06 -5.59 -12.81
N LYS A 99 14.20 -4.25 -12.95
CA LYS A 99 14.63 -3.35 -11.88
C LYS A 99 13.68 -3.34 -10.68
N THR A 100 12.39 -3.59 -10.88
CA THR A 100 11.40 -3.68 -9.79
C THR A 100 11.23 -5.12 -9.29
N ARG A 101 11.26 -6.13 -10.16
CA ARG A 101 10.97 -7.53 -9.78
C ARG A 101 12.06 -8.17 -8.91
N ILE A 102 13.34 -7.87 -9.16
CA ILE A 102 14.45 -8.38 -8.35
C ILE A 102 14.33 -7.93 -6.88
N PRO A 103 14.25 -6.62 -6.57
CA PRO A 103 14.20 -6.18 -5.18
C PRO A 103 12.91 -6.63 -4.49
N LEU A 104 11.78 -6.74 -5.20
CA LEU A 104 10.53 -7.27 -4.64
C LEU A 104 10.64 -8.76 -4.27
N SER A 105 11.36 -9.55 -5.06
CA SER A 105 11.71 -10.93 -4.70
C SER A 105 12.60 -10.95 -3.44
N GLY A 106 13.55 -10.01 -3.34
CA GLY A 106 14.36 -9.80 -2.14
C GLY A 106 13.53 -9.42 -0.91
N LEU A 107 12.50 -8.59 -1.06
CA LEU A 107 11.53 -8.30 0.00
C LEU A 107 10.78 -9.57 0.40
N ALA A 108 10.28 -10.38 -0.54
CA ALA A 108 9.65 -11.65 -0.18
C ALA A 108 10.58 -12.56 0.64
N LEU A 109 11.87 -12.63 0.28
CA LEU A 109 12.89 -13.33 1.08
C LEU A 109 13.06 -12.73 2.48
N CYS A 110 12.96 -11.39 2.64
CA CYS A 110 12.98 -10.77 3.96
C CYS A 110 11.86 -11.28 4.86
N GLY A 111 10.66 -11.46 4.29
CA GLY A 111 9.54 -12.04 5.01
C GLY A 111 9.78 -13.49 5.44
N ILE A 112 10.48 -14.28 4.61
CA ILE A 112 10.93 -15.64 4.98
C ILE A 112 11.96 -15.59 6.11
N LEU A 113 12.97 -14.72 6.03
CA LEU A 113 13.99 -14.62 7.08
C LEU A 113 13.41 -14.09 8.41
N GLY A 114 12.31 -13.33 8.35
CA GLY A 114 11.64 -12.73 9.50
C GLY A 114 12.39 -11.55 10.11
N PHE A 115 11.77 -10.85 11.06
CA PHE A 115 12.35 -9.67 11.73
C PHE A 115 12.67 -9.91 13.21
N THR A 116 13.55 -9.08 13.75
CA THR A 116 13.84 -9.03 15.18
C THR A 116 12.83 -8.17 15.95
N ASN A 117 12.88 -8.22 17.27
CA ASN A 117 12.03 -7.41 18.16
C ASN A 117 12.30 -5.89 18.09
N TYR A 118 13.32 -5.44 17.34
CA TYR A 118 13.60 -4.03 17.09
C TYR A 118 12.57 -3.41 16.14
N HIS A 119 11.92 -4.22 15.31
CA HIS A 119 10.79 -3.80 14.50
C HIS A 119 9.56 -3.63 15.38
N LYS A 120 9.18 -2.38 15.65
CA LYS A 120 8.00 -2.02 16.43
C LYS A 120 6.92 -1.41 15.56
N LEU A 121 5.68 -1.87 15.73
CA LEU A 121 4.54 -1.44 14.92
C LEU A 121 4.32 0.08 14.99
N SER A 122 4.55 0.68 16.16
CA SER A 122 4.44 2.13 16.34
C SER A 122 5.39 2.94 15.44
N TYR A 123 6.55 2.40 15.05
CA TYR A 123 7.48 3.09 14.15
C TYR A 123 6.87 3.25 12.76
N TYR A 124 6.33 2.17 12.20
CA TYR A 124 5.71 2.15 10.88
C TYR A 124 4.45 2.99 10.82
N LEU A 125 3.55 2.85 11.81
CA LEU A 125 2.31 3.61 11.85
C LEU A 125 2.57 5.12 11.96
N ASN A 126 3.51 5.54 12.83
CA ASN A 126 3.85 6.96 12.93
C ASN A 126 4.58 7.46 11.67
N ALA A 127 5.42 6.65 11.04
CA ALA A 127 6.06 7.03 9.78
C ALA A 127 5.04 7.31 8.69
N ILE A 128 4.04 6.43 8.49
CA ILE A 128 2.95 6.65 7.53
C ILE A 128 2.21 7.97 7.82
N ILE A 129 1.90 8.24 9.09
CA ILE A 129 1.22 9.48 9.50
C ILE A 129 2.08 10.72 9.23
N VAL A 130 3.34 10.69 9.66
CA VAL A 130 4.27 11.82 9.50
C VAL A 130 4.50 12.11 8.02
N VAL A 131 4.70 11.08 7.19
CA VAL A 131 4.90 11.22 5.75
C VAL A 131 3.66 11.78 5.07
N ALA A 132 2.46 11.31 5.44
CA ALA A 132 1.20 11.86 4.96
C ALA A 132 1.07 13.35 5.30
N LEU A 133 1.28 13.74 6.56
CA LEU A 133 1.19 15.14 7.00
C LEU A 133 2.26 16.02 6.35
N PHE A 134 3.49 15.51 6.26
CA PHE A 134 4.60 16.21 5.62
C PHE A 134 4.31 16.45 4.14
N SER A 135 3.75 15.47 3.43
CA SER A 135 3.36 15.63 2.03
C SER A 135 2.26 16.69 1.83
N VAL A 136 1.26 16.74 2.73
CA VAL A 136 0.21 17.77 2.71
C VAL A 136 0.81 19.14 2.97
N PHE A 137 1.66 19.27 4.00
CA PHE A 137 2.35 20.50 4.33
C PHE A 137 3.23 20.99 3.17
N TYR A 138 4.01 20.09 2.58
CA TYR A 138 4.86 20.37 1.44
C TYR A 138 4.07 20.92 0.25
N LEU A 139 2.94 20.28 -0.10
CA LEU A 139 2.08 20.75 -1.19
C LEU A 139 1.39 22.08 -0.86
N VAL A 140 0.64 22.14 0.25
CA VAL A 140 -0.24 23.28 0.56
C VAL A 140 0.54 24.49 1.04
N VAL A 141 1.55 24.31 1.88
CA VAL A 141 2.27 25.43 2.51
C VAL A 141 3.48 25.84 1.69
N LEU A 142 4.28 24.89 1.20
CA LEU A 142 5.55 25.21 0.54
C LEU A 142 5.43 25.39 -0.98
N LYS A 143 4.53 24.67 -1.66
CA LYS A 143 4.39 24.73 -3.12
C LYS A 143 3.29 25.66 -3.59
N ILE A 144 2.11 25.59 -2.96
CA ILE A 144 0.98 26.47 -3.29
C ILE A 144 1.06 27.78 -2.49
N GLY A 145 1.39 27.68 -1.21
CA GLY A 145 1.24 28.80 -0.27
C GLY A 145 -0.11 28.75 0.43
N PHE A 146 -0.09 28.77 1.77
CA PHE A 146 -1.29 28.53 2.57
C PHE A 146 -2.44 29.53 2.29
N PHE A 147 -2.12 30.82 2.17
CA PHE A 147 -3.13 31.85 1.89
C PHE A 147 -3.68 31.78 0.47
N GLU A 148 -2.83 31.46 -0.51
CA GLU A 148 -3.26 31.24 -1.89
C GLU A 148 -4.21 30.03 -1.98
N PHE A 149 -3.83 28.93 -1.31
CA PHE A 149 -4.67 27.74 -1.25
C PHE A 149 -6.05 28.02 -0.61
N LEU A 150 -6.10 28.79 0.48
CA LEU A 150 -7.37 29.14 1.13
C LEU A 150 -8.22 30.11 0.29
N ASN A 151 -7.61 31.08 -0.37
CA ASN A 151 -8.34 32.10 -1.12
C ASN A 151 -8.70 31.67 -2.56
N SER A 152 -8.10 30.59 -3.06
CA SER A 152 -8.42 30.06 -4.37
C SER A 152 -9.87 29.56 -4.46
N GLY A 153 -10.59 30.03 -5.48
CA GLY A 153 -11.93 29.54 -5.81
C GLY A 153 -11.95 28.12 -6.37
N ASN A 154 -10.79 27.58 -6.79
CA ASN A 154 -10.65 26.24 -7.36
C ASN A 154 -9.50 25.47 -6.70
N ARG A 155 -9.65 25.23 -5.40
CA ARG A 155 -8.63 24.56 -4.57
C ARG A 155 -8.29 23.15 -5.05
N ALA A 156 -9.27 22.42 -5.59
CA ALA A 156 -9.10 21.04 -6.02
C ALA A 156 -8.19 20.95 -7.25
N GLU A 157 -8.38 21.82 -8.25
CA GLU A 157 -7.52 21.87 -9.43
C GLU A 157 -6.10 22.33 -9.06
N LEU A 158 -5.97 23.39 -8.26
CA LEU A 158 -4.68 23.92 -7.80
C LEU A 158 -3.87 22.87 -7.04
N PHE A 159 -4.53 22.14 -6.12
CA PHE A 159 -3.92 21.01 -5.42
C PHE A 159 -3.52 19.89 -6.36
N THR A 160 -4.39 19.55 -7.31
CA THR A 160 -4.16 18.47 -8.27
C THR A 160 -2.95 18.74 -9.15
N GLN A 161 -2.88 19.92 -9.77
CA GLN A 161 -1.77 20.31 -10.63
C GLN A 161 -0.45 20.32 -9.85
N THR A 162 -0.45 20.93 -8.66
CA THR A 162 0.76 20.98 -7.81
C THR A 162 1.20 19.58 -7.39
N ARG A 163 0.25 18.71 -7.01
CA ARG A 163 0.55 17.32 -6.68
C ARG A 163 1.19 16.61 -7.87
N ILE A 164 0.63 16.71 -9.08
CA ILE A 164 1.21 16.09 -10.30
C ILE A 164 2.68 16.49 -10.49
N SER A 165 3.01 17.76 -10.22
CA SER A 165 4.37 18.26 -10.42
C SER A 165 5.38 17.81 -9.36
N PHE A 166 4.95 17.51 -8.14
CA PHE A 166 5.89 17.37 -7.00
C PHE A 166 5.73 16.12 -6.15
N VAL A 167 4.59 15.44 -6.22
CA VAL A 167 4.26 14.25 -5.42
C VAL A 167 3.82 13.15 -6.39
N ASN A 168 4.02 11.88 -5.99
CA ASN A 168 3.77 10.74 -6.87
C ASN A 168 2.28 10.65 -7.31
N HIS A 169 1.99 9.70 -8.20
CA HIS A 169 0.67 9.44 -8.76
C HIS A 169 -0.43 9.47 -7.69
N HIS A 170 -1.58 10.03 -8.05
CA HIS A 170 -2.68 10.29 -7.12
C HIS A 170 -3.18 9.04 -6.39
N MET A 171 -3.09 7.85 -7.00
CA MET A 171 -3.46 6.60 -6.35
C MET A 171 -2.50 6.27 -5.20
N LYS A 172 -1.19 6.46 -5.39
CA LYS A 172 -0.19 6.20 -4.35
C LYS A 172 -0.35 7.15 -3.19
N TYR A 173 -0.53 8.42 -3.52
CA TYR A 173 -0.85 9.46 -2.55
C TYR A 173 -2.09 9.10 -1.72
N ASN A 174 -3.17 8.68 -2.38
CA ASN A 174 -4.42 8.30 -1.72
C ASN A 174 -4.29 7.06 -0.84
N ILE A 175 -3.50 6.06 -1.24
CA ILE A 175 -3.19 4.90 -0.38
C ILE A 175 -2.52 5.38 0.90
N TYR A 176 -1.48 6.21 0.81
CA TYR A 176 -0.77 6.75 1.98
C TYR A 176 -1.69 7.51 2.94
N LEU A 177 -2.53 8.40 2.42
CA LEU A 177 -3.49 9.15 3.22
C LEU A 177 -4.51 8.23 3.92
N ASN A 178 -5.04 7.22 3.21
CA ASN A 178 -5.95 6.25 3.80
C ASN A 178 -5.28 5.37 4.86
N LEU A 179 -4.04 4.91 4.61
CA LEU A 179 -3.26 4.18 5.61
C LEU A 179 -2.93 5.03 6.83
N ALA A 180 -2.73 6.34 6.67
CA ALA A 180 -2.55 7.26 7.79
C ALA A 180 -3.82 7.36 8.65
N LEU A 181 -5.02 7.40 8.05
CA LEU A 181 -6.28 7.36 8.81
C LEU A 181 -6.41 6.07 9.64
N VAL A 182 -6.11 4.92 9.03
CA VAL A 182 -6.09 3.61 9.72
C VAL A 182 -5.05 3.60 10.85
N SER A 183 -3.86 4.16 10.59
CA SER A 183 -2.77 4.23 11.58
C SER A 183 -3.12 5.11 12.77
N ILE A 184 -3.72 6.28 12.54
CA ILE A 184 -4.21 7.18 13.59
C ILE A 184 -5.24 6.45 14.46
N TRP A 185 -6.24 5.83 13.83
CA TRP A 185 -7.26 5.09 14.57
C TRP A 185 -6.65 3.96 15.41
N TYR A 186 -5.74 3.17 14.84
CA TYR A 186 -5.15 2.05 15.57
C TYR A 186 -4.34 2.50 16.79
N ILE A 187 -3.56 3.58 16.67
CA ILE A 187 -2.82 4.16 17.80
C ILE A 187 -3.78 4.73 18.84
N VAL A 188 -4.72 5.58 18.43
CA VAL A 188 -5.63 6.27 19.36
C VAL A 188 -6.53 5.27 20.08
N SER A 189 -7.16 4.34 19.37
CA SER A 189 -8.09 3.36 19.96
C SER A 189 -7.43 2.47 21.03
N ASN A 190 -6.15 2.13 20.87
CA ASN A 190 -5.44 1.25 21.80
C ASN A 190 -4.65 2.00 22.89
N LYS A 191 -4.23 3.25 22.65
CA LYS A 191 -3.43 4.05 23.59
C LYS A 191 -4.16 5.25 24.20
N TYR A 192 -5.45 5.48 23.94
CA TYR A 192 -6.14 6.73 24.34
C TYR A 192 -5.96 7.10 25.82
N LYS A 193 -5.93 6.12 26.75
CA LYS A 193 -5.73 6.39 28.19
C LYS A 193 -4.30 6.83 28.54
N SER A 194 -3.30 6.38 27.77
CA SER A 194 -1.88 6.71 27.99
C SER A 194 -1.39 7.88 27.15
N LEU A 195 -2.19 8.35 26.18
CA LEU A 195 -1.82 9.49 25.34
C LEU A 195 -1.95 10.79 26.13
N SER A 196 -0.93 11.64 26.04
CA SER A 196 -1.04 13.01 26.52
C SER A 196 -2.08 13.78 25.72
N LYS A 197 -2.73 14.78 26.35
CA LYS A 197 -3.75 15.63 25.69
C LYS A 197 -3.25 16.23 24.38
N ILE A 198 -1.99 16.68 24.34
CA ILE A 198 -1.35 17.26 23.14
C ILE A 198 -1.29 16.24 22.00
N LYS A 199 -0.86 15.00 22.28
CA LYS A 199 -0.80 13.93 21.26
C LYS A 199 -2.19 13.57 20.75
N TRP A 200 -3.18 13.54 21.63
CA TRP A 200 -4.57 13.30 21.24
C TRP A 200 -5.07 14.39 20.29
N ILE A 201 -4.90 15.67 20.64
CA ILE A 201 -5.27 16.81 19.78
C ILE A 201 -4.56 16.71 18.43
N PHE A 202 -3.25 16.45 18.44
CA PHE A 202 -2.46 16.27 17.22
C PHE A 202 -3.07 15.20 16.30
N TYR A 203 -3.42 14.02 16.83
CA TYR A 203 -4.01 12.95 16.03
C TYR A 203 -5.40 13.31 15.48
N VAL A 204 -6.24 14.00 16.27
CA VAL A 204 -7.56 14.46 15.80
C VAL A 204 -7.41 15.50 14.68
N CYS A 205 -6.56 16.50 14.86
CA CYS A 205 -6.28 17.51 13.83
C CYS A 205 -5.70 16.86 12.57
N SER A 206 -4.77 15.91 12.72
CA SER A 206 -4.18 15.16 11.62
C SER A 206 -5.23 14.37 10.83
N PHE A 207 -6.14 13.69 11.54
CA PHE A 207 -7.23 12.93 10.92
C PHE A 207 -8.14 13.84 10.11
N LEU A 208 -8.58 14.98 10.69
CA LEU A 208 -9.46 15.93 10.00
C LEU A 208 -8.78 16.56 8.78
N LEU A 209 -7.49 16.91 8.90
CA LEU A 209 -6.71 17.44 7.79
C LEU A 209 -6.60 16.43 6.65
N ILE A 210 -6.16 15.20 6.94
CA ILE A 210 -6.00 14.13 5.94
C ILE A 210 -7.33 13.81 5.26
N PHE A 211 -8.41 13.70 6.02
CA PHE A 211 -9.74 13.45 5.47
C PHE A 211 -10.21 14.60 4.56
N SER A 212 -9.94 15.85 4.94
CA SER A 212 -10.26 17.03 4.11
C SER A 212 -9.46 17.05 2.81
N ILE A 213 -8.17 16.67 2.85
CA ILE A 213 -7.33 16.54 1.64
C ILE A 213 -7.84 15.43 0.72
N LEU A 214 -8.23 14.28 1.27
CA LEU A 214 -8.82 13.20 0.47
C LEU A 214 -10.10 13.64 -0.25
N HIS A 215 -10.92 14.50 0.38
CA HIS A 215 -12.14 15.04 -0.21
C HIS A 215 -11.87 15.97 -1.42
N ILE A 216 -10.82 16.79 -1.36
CA ILE A 216 -10.46 17.68 -2.48
C ILE A 216 -9.55 17.01 -3.52
N SER A 217 -8.97 15.86 -3.19
CA SER A 217 -8.06 15.15 -4.09
C SER A 217 -8.80 14.65 -5.33
N GLU A 218 -8.08 14.60 -6.46
CA GLU A 218 -8.64 14.19 -7.74
C GLU A 218 -9.22 12.75 -7.74
N GLY A 219 -8.65 11.86 -6.93
CA GLY A 219 -8.96 10.44 -6.96
C GLY A 219 -10.26 10.11 -6.23
N ARG A 220 -11.36 9.96 -6.99
CA ARG A 220 -12.68 9.47 -6.52
C ARG A 220 -12.55 8.26 -5.60
N ASN A 221 -11.70 7.30 -5.99
CA ASN A 221 -11.50 6.05 -5.27
C ASN A 221 -10.82 6.26 -3.92
N GLY A 222 -9.89 7.21 -3.81
CA GLY A 222 -9.24 7.55 -2.55
C GLY A 222 -10.24 8.07 -1.52
N TYR A 223 -11.15 8.94 -1.94
CA TYR A 223 -12.23 9.44 -1.08
C TYR A 223 -13.26 8.37 -0.73
N LEU A 224 -13.69 7.53 -1.68
CA LEU A 224 -14.60 6.41 -1.40
C LEU A 224 -13.98 5.41 -0.41
N THR A 225 -12.68 5.12 -0.55
CA THR A 225 -11.93 4.29 0.41
C THR A 225 -11.97 4.91 1.81
N SER A 226 -11.79 6.23 1.90
CA SER A 226 -11.77 6.93 3.19
C SER A 226 -13.14 6.93 3.86
N LEU A 227 -14.23 7.15 3.11
CA LEU A 227 -15.59 7.03 3.61
C LEU A 227 -15.87 5.64 4.17
N PHE A 228 -15.45 4.59 3.45
CA PHE A 228 -15.56 3.21 3.94
C PHE A 228 -14.75 2.98 5.22
N ILE A 229 -13.49 3.39 5.25
CA ILE A 229 -12.63 3.27 6.44
C ILE A 229 -13.25 3.96 7.65
N VAL A 230 -13.67 5.22 7.49
CA VAL A 230 -14.29 5.99 8.58
C VAL A 230 -15.57 5.31 9.04
N GLY A 231 -16.40 4.82 8.11
CA GLY A 231 -17.59 4.05 8.44
C GLY A 231 -17.29 2.78 9.24
N CYS A 232 -16.32 1.98 8.81
CA CYS A 232 -15.87 0.80 9.54
C CYS A 232 -15.31 1.14 10.92
N ILE A 233 -14.49 2.19 11.03
CA ILE A 233 -13.95 2.66 12.30
C ILE A 233 -15.08 3.08 13.25
N SER A 234 -16.03 3.88 12.78
CA SER A 234 -17.19 4.31 13.56
C SER A 234 -18.02 3.12 14.05
N LEU A 235 -18.25 2.14 13.18
CA LEU A 235 -18.95 0.90 13.53
C LEU A 235 -18.19 0.09 14.58
N VAL A 236 -16.89 -0.15 14.37
CA VAL A 236 -16.05 -0.93 15.29
C VAL A 236 -15.99 -0.27 16.67
N GLU A 237 -15.74 1.04 16.74
CA GLU A 237 -15.64 1.75 18.00
C GLU A 237 -16.98 1.88 18.72
N THR A 238 -18.08 2.05 17.99
CA THR A 238 -19.43 2.06 18.59
C THR A 238 -19.81 0.67 19.08
N TRP A 239 -19.51 -0.38 18.31
CA TRP A 239 -19.81 -1.77 18.67
C TRP A 239 -19.10 -2.21 19.95
N LYS A 240 -17.85 -1.77 20.15
CA LYS A 240 -17.11 -1.99 21.41
C LYS A 240 -17.82 -1.40 22.64
N ARG A 241 -18.65 -0.37 22.46
CA ARG A 241 -19.37 0.32 23.54
C ARG A 241 -20.81 -0.17 23.70
N SER A 242 -21.55 -0.27 22.59
CA SER A 242 -22.94 -0.74 22.56
C SER A 242 -23.34 -1.23 21.17
N LYS A 243 -23.87 -2.47 21.10
CA LYS A 243 -24.35 -3.07 19.85
C LYS A 243 -25.54 -2.33 19.25
N PHE A 244 -26.46 -1.83 20.09
CA PHE A 244 -27.64 -1.08 19.63
C PHE A 244 -27.24 0.21 18.92
N TRP A 245 -26.35 1.01 19.54
CA TRP A 245 -25.84 2.24 18.94
C TRP A 245 -25.04 1.98 17.67
N ALA A 246 -24.34 0.84 17.57
CA ALA A 246 -23.58 0.51 16.37
C ALA A 246 -24.50 0.29 15.16
N ILE A 247 -25.64 -0.35 15.34
CA ILE A 247 -26.66 -0.51 14.28
C ILE A 247 -27.19 0.85 13.85
N PHE A 248 -27.52 1.72 14.81
CA PHE A 248 -28.01 3.07 14.55
C PHE A 248 -26.99 3.94 13.81
N VAL A 249 -25.74 4.00 14.31
CA VAL A 249 -24.62 4.70 13.67
C VAL A 249 -24.35 4.13 12.28
N GLY A 250 -24.44 2.81 12.10
CA GLY A 250 -24.32 2.16 10.81
C GLY A 250 -25.34 2.67 9.79
N GLY A 251 -26.61 2.74 10.20
CA GLY A 251 -27.67 3.30 9.37
C GLY A 251 -27.37 4.75 8.96
N ILE A 252 -26.97 5.60 9.91
CA ILE A 252 -26.60 7.00 9.63
C ILE A 252 -25.42 7.09 8.67
N VAL A 253 -24.36 6.31 8.89
CA VAL A 253 -23.16 6.31 8.04
C VAL A 253 -23.53 5.92 6.61
N ILE A 254 -24.33 4.87 6.42
CA ILE A 254 -24.77 4.44 5.09
C ILE A 254 -25.55 5.56 4.39
N ILE A 255 -26.48 6.21 5.10
CA ILE A 255 -27.25 7.33 4.56
C ILE A 255 -26.34 8.51 4.17
N LEU A 256 -25.38 8.87 5.02
CA LEU A 256 -24.42 9.94 4.74
C LEU A 256 -23.54 9.62 3.53
N ILE A 257 -23.06 8.38 3.42
CA ILE A 257 -22.29 7.91 2.27
C ILE A 257 -23.13 7.99 1.00
N PHE A 258 -24.38 7.51 1.04
CA PHE A 258 -25.31 7.59 -0.08
C PHE A 258 -25.50 9.03 -0.55
N PHE A 259 -25.86 9.96 0.35
CA PHE A 259 -26.03 11.37 -0.01
C PHE A 259 -24.75 11.98 -0.58
N LYS A 260 -23.58 11.66 0.01
CA LYS A 260 -22.31 12.16 -0.49
C LYS A 260 -22.00 11.64 -1.89
N ILE A 261 -22.19 10.34 -2.14
CA ILE A 261 -22.01 9.73 -3.46
C ILE A 261 -22.96 10.36 -4.48
N SER A 262 -24.25 10.45 -4.17
CA SER A 262 -25.27 11.02 -5.08
C SER A 262 -25.06 12.50 -5.39
N SER A 263 -24.52 13.27 -4.44
CA SER A 263 -24.22 14.70 -4.62
C SER A 263 -22.90 14.99 -5.34
N HIS A 264 -22.04 13.98 -5.51
CA HIS A 264 -20.70 14.19 -6.03
C HIS A 264 -20.74 14.22 -7.56
N GLY A 265 -20.58 15.40 -8.16
CA GLY A 265 -20.68 15.59 -9.63
C GLY A 265 -19.89 14.56 -10.44
N ARG A 266 -18.66 14.25 -10.04
CA ARG A 266 -17.78 13.27 -10.72
C ARG A 266 -18.21 11.80 -10.60
N LEU A 267 -19.25 11.47 -9.81
CA LEU A 267 -19.82 10.12 -9.72
C LEU A 267 -21.13 10.00 -10.53
N SER A 268 -21.39 10.97 -11.40
CA SER A 268 -22.52 10.92 -12.33
C SER A 268 -22.39 9.73 -13.29
N GLU A 269 -23.53 9.24 -13.80
CA GLU A 269 -23.57 8.10 -14.73
C GLU A 269 -22.77 8.37 -16.01
N ASN A 270 -22.83 9.60 -16.52
CA ASN A 270 -22.12 10.00 -17.74
C ASN A 270 -20.60 9.94 -17.52
N ASP A 271 -20.09 10.45 -16.39
CA ASP A 271 -18.66 10.41 -16.05
C ASP A 271 -18.13 8.99 -15.77
N LEU A 272 -19.03 8.04 -15.48
CA LEU A 272 -18.68 6.63 -15.33
C LEU A 272 -18.58 5.93 -16.68
N LYS A 273 -19.53 6.18 -17.59
CA LYS A 273 -19.55 5.58 -18.94
C LYS A 273 -18.40 6.06 -19.81
N GLU A 274 -17.99 7.31 -19.66
CA GLU A 274 -16.88 7.90 -20.43
C GLU A 274 -15.50 7.65 -19.79
N ASN A 275 -15.43 6.83 -18.73
CA ASN A 275 -14.18 6.57 -18.04
C ASN A 275 -13.22 5.77 -18.95
N PRO A 276 -12.04 6.33 -19.27
CA PRO A 276 -11.15 5.72 -20.26
C PRO A 276 -10.56 4.38 -19.78
N ARG A 277 -10.66 4.06 -18.48
CA ARG A 277 -10.28 2.74 -17.95
C ARG A 277 -11.18 1.61 -18.44
N ILE A 278 -12.46 1.86 -18.72
CA ILE A 278 -13.37 0.83 -19.21
C ILE A 278 -12.85 0.27 -20.54
N PHE A 279 -12.40 1.17 -21.43
CA PHE A 279 -11.73 0.79 -22.66
C PHE A 279 -10.50 -0.10 -22.42
N LEU A 280 -9.62 0.27 -21.48
CA LEU A 280 -8.44 -0.57 -21.16
C LEU A 280 -8.84 -1.95 -20.61
N TRP A 281 -9.91 -2.01 -19.81
CA TRP A 281 -10.41 -3.26 -19.24
C TRP A 281 -10.99 -4.19 -20.30
N GLU A 282 -11.67 -3.64 -21.31
CA GLU A 282 -12.17 -4.40 -22.45
C GLU A 282 -11.01 -5.02 -23.25
N ILE A 283 -9.99 -4.25 -23.59
CA ILE A 283 -8.79 -4.75 -24.28
C ILE A 283 -8.05 -5.80 -23.44
N ALA A 284 -7.97 -5.58 -22.12
CA ALA A 284 -7.35 -6.54 -21.22
C ALA A 284 -8.12 -7.86 -21.18
N TRP A 285 -9.45 -7.78 -21.15
CA TRP A 285 -10.32 -8.95 -21.21
C TRP A 285 -10.17 -9.74 -22.51
N GLU A 286 -10.09 -9.06 -23.65
CA GLU A 286 -9.80 -9.71 -24.93
C GLU A 286 -8.43 -10.39 -24.95
N THR A 287 -7.43 -9.80 -24.30
CA THR A 287 -6.09 -10.38 -24.16
C THR A 287 -6.11 -11.65 -23.29
N ILE A 288 -6.88 -11.62 -22.19
CA ILE A 288 -7.06 -12.76 -21.28
C ILE A 288 -7.72 -13.94 -21.98
N LYS A 289 -8.74 -13.70 -22.82
CA LYS A 289 -9.48 -14.78 -23.52
C LYS A 289 -8.59 -15.70 -24.36
N GLU A 290 -7.46 -15.20 -24.84
CA GLU A 290 -6.58 -15.99 -25.69
C GLU A 290 -5.71 -16.98 -24.90
N ASN A 291 -5.38 -16.68 -23.64
CA ASN A 291 -4.60 -17.57 -22.77
C ASN A 291 -5.04 -17.43 -21.29
N PRO A 292 -6.27 -17.85 -20.94
CA PRO A 292 -6.85 -17.50 -19.64
C PRO A 292 -6.23 -18.23 -18.45
N LEU A 293 -5.70 -19.45 -18.65
CA LEU A 293 -5.21 -20.29 -17.55
C LEU A 293 -3.80 -19.91 -17.10
N LEU A 294 -2.88 -19.75 -18.05
CA LEU A 294 -1.46 -19.51 -17.81
C LEU A 294 -1.04 -18.08 -18.14
N GLY A 295 -1.84 -17.31 -18.88
CA GLY A 295 -1.41 -16.00 -19.37
C GLY A 295 -0.33 -16.14 -20.45
N ARG A 296 0.36 -15.04 -20.72
CA ARG A 296 1.33 -14.95 -21.83
C ARG A 296 2.77 -14.71 -21.38
N GLY A 297 3.01 -14.46 -20.10
CA GLY A 297 4.22 -13.78 -19.63
C GLY A 297 4.04 -12.27 -19.64
N ALA A 298 4.87 -11.55 -18.88
CA ALA A 298 4.73 -10.11 -18.70
C ALA A 298 4.89 -9.32 -20.01
N SER A 299 5.96 -9.57 -20.75
CA SER A 299 6.30 -8.85 -21.98
C SER A 299 5.38 -9.23 -23.13
N GLN A 300 5.08 -10.52 -23.29
CA GLN A 300 4.20 -10.95 -24.38
C GLN A 300 2.76 -10.49 -24.13
N ALA A 301 2.28 -10.52 -22.88
CA ALA A 301 0.97 -9.98 -22.54
C ALA A 301 0.89 -8.49 -22.86
N GLN A 302 1.91 -7.73 -22.46
CA GLN A 302 1.98 -6.30 -22.71
C GLN A 302 2.03 -5.96 -24.21
N TYR A 303 2.78 -6.74 -25.00
CA TYR A 303 2.84 -6.58 -26.45
C TYR A 303 1.47 -6.77 -27.10
N VAL A 304 0.80 -7.90 -26.83
CA VAL A 304 -0.53 -8.21 -27.39
C VAL A 304 -1.57 -7.19 -26.93
N PHE A 305 -1.52 -6.79 -25.65
CA PHE A 305 -2.39 -5.74 -25.12
C PHE A 305 -2.21 -4.42 -25.87
N THR A 306 -0.96 -4.01 -26.13
CA THR A 306 -0.66 -2.80 -26.89
C THR A 306 -1.14 -2.89 -28.34
N GLU A 307 -0.90 -4.01 -29.04
CA GLU A 307 -1.37 -4.20 -30.41
C GLU A 307 -2.90 -4.08 -30.53
N LYS A 308 -3.63 -4.78 -29.66
CA LYS A 308 -5.10 -4.72 -29.63
C LYS A 308 -5.60 -3.33 -29.31
N ARG A 309 -4.99 -2.66 -28.33
CA ARG A 309 -5.34 -1.29 -27.95
C ARG A 309 -5.17 -0.34 -29.15
N LEU A 310 -4.05 -0.43 -29.87
CA LEU A 310 -3.77 0.43 -31.02
C LEU A 310 -4.70 0.16 -32.22
N ALA A 311 -5.10 -1.11 -32.41
CA ALA A 311 -6.02 -1.51 -33.48
C ALA A 311 -7.50 -1.22 -33.17
N HIS A 312 -7.85 -0.91 -31.92
CA HIS A 312 -9.25 -0.74 -31.53
C HIS A 312 -9.84 0.58 -32.06
N PRO A 313 -11.08 0.60 -32.61
CA PRO A 313 -11.68 1.80 -33.19
C PRO A 313 -11.79 3.01 -32.24
N LEU A 314 -11.99 2.75 -30.95
CA LEU A 314 -12.08 3.79 -29.91
C LEU A 314 -10.71 4.33 -29.46
N ASN A 315 -9.60 3.81 -29.99
CA ASN A 315 -8.27 4.28 -29.62
C ASN A 315 -8.10 5.77 -29.88
N GLU A 316 -8.56 6.30 -31.02
CA GLU A 316 -8.48 7.73 -31.34
C GLU A 316 -9.24 8.59 -30.32
N THR A 317 -10.41 8.13 -29.85
CA THR A 317 -11.21 8.81 -28.83
C THR A 317 -10.47 8.92 -27.50
N TYR A 318 -9.72 7.88 -27.13
CA TYR A 318 -9.02 7.81 -25.85
C TYR A 318 -7.53 8.15 -25.92
N GLN A 319 -6.97 8.35 -27.12
CA GLN A 319 -5.54 8.57 -27.34
C GLN A 319 -5.04 9.81 -26.58
N TYR A 320 -5.85 10.87 -26.52
CA TYR A 320 -5.51 12.10 -25.79
C TYR A 320 -5.29 11.85 -24.29
N PHE A 321 -6.01 10.90 -23.68
CA PHE A 321 -5.87 10.58 -22.26
C PHE A 321 -4.58 9.83 -21.93
N TYR A 322 -3.90 9.26 -22.93
CA TYR A 322 -2.81 8.30 -22.73
C TYR A 322 -1.56 8.57 -23.57
N SER A 323 -1.57 9.61 -24.40
CA SER A 323 -0.48 9.99 -25.31
C SER A 323 0.85 10.30 -24.61
N TYR A 324 0.82 10.60 -23.31
CA TYR A 324 1.99 10.92 -22.50
C TYR A 324 2.63 9.72 -21.77
N LEU A 325 2.02 8.52 -21.83
CA LEU A 325 2.43 7.36 -21.02
C LEU A 325 3.53 6.47 -21.66
N GLY A 326 4.00 6.81 -22.86
CA GLY A 326 5.04 6.06 -23.57
C GLY A 326 4.54 4.76 -24.22
N ASP A 327 5.47 3.90 -24.61
CA ASP A 327 5.18 2.70 -25.42
C ASP A 327 4.43 1.59 -24.65
N TYR A 328 4.46 1.62 -23.31
CA TYR A 328 3.84 0.61 -22.46
C TYR A 328 2.77 1.21 -21.57
N MET A 329 1.60 0.58 -21.58
CA MET A 329 0.44 1.03 -20.84
C MET A 329 -0.16 -0.13 -20.06
N HIS A 330 -0.42 0.08 -18.78
CA HIS A 330 -1.05 -0.92 -17.94
C HIS A 330 -2.57 -0.94 -18.11
N ALA A 331 -3.20 -2.05 -17.74
CA ALA A 331 -4.67 -2.17 -17.72
C ALA A 331 -5.36 -1.33 -16.64
N ASP A 332 -4.62 -0.56 -15.83
CA ASP A 332 -5.16 0.24 -14.72
C ASP A 332 -6.00 -0.60 -13.72
N ASN A 333 -5.72 -1.89 -13.64
CA ASN A 333 -6.39 -2.85 -12.78
C ASN A 333 -5.45 -4.04 -12.55
N GLN A 334 -5.06 -4.26 -11.30
CA GLN A 334 -4.10 -5.30 -10.95
C GLN A 334 -4.60 -6.70 -11.31
N TYR A 335 -5.90 -6.97 -11.16
CA TYR A 335 -6.47 -8.30 -11.43
C TYR A 335 -6.41 -8.61 -12.92
N PHE A 336 -6.77 -7.66 -13.78
CA PHE A 336 -6.63 -7.81 -15.22
C PHE A 336 -5.17 -7.91 -15.64
N GLN A 337 -4.30 -7.03 -15.13
CA GLN A 337 -2.87 -7.07 -15.43
C GLN A 337 -2.28 -8.45 -15.09
N THR A 338 -2.46 -8.93 -13.85
CA THR A 338 -1.95 -10.24 -13.43
C THR A 338 -2.55 -11.39 -14.24
N THR A 339 -3.83 -11.34 -14.60
CA THR A 339 -4.45 -12.42 -15.37
C THR A 339 -3.97 -12.43 -16.82
N MET A 340 -3.70 -11.27 -17.43
CA MET A 340 -3.06 -11.21 -18.75
C MET A 340 -1.64 -11.80 -18.70
N GLU A 341 -0.85 -11.39 -17.70
CA GLU A 341 0.55 -11.79 -17.56
C GLU A 341 0.70 -13.28 -17.22
N PHE A 342 -0.08 -13.76 -16.24
CA PHE A 342 0.15 -15.06 -15.58
C PHE A 342 -1.10 -15.93 -15.46
N GLY A 343 -2.19 -15.53 -16.12
CA GLY A 343 -3.44 -16.28 -16.16
C GLY A 343 -4.14 -16.40 -14.81
N PHE A 344 -5.10 -17.30 -14.77
CA PHE A 344 -5.83 -17.63 -13.55
C PHE A 344 -4.91 -18.14 -12.42
N MET A 345 -3.80 -18.81 -12.77
CA MET A 345 -2.80 -19.24 -11.79
C MET A 345 -2.16 -18.06 -11.08
N GLY A 346 -1.72 -17.03 -11.81
CA GLY A 346 -1.19 -15.81 -11.21
C GLY A 346 -2.24 -15.05 -10.38
N LEU A 347 -3.51 -15.04 -10.85
CA LEU A 347 -4.60 -14.42 -10.11
C LEU A 347 -4.84 -15.12 -8.75
N ILE A 348 -4.79 -16.46 -8.70
CA ILE A 348 -4.90 -17.19 -7.42
C ILE A 348 -3.78 -16.78 -6.47
N LEU A 349 -2.52 -16.73 -6.94
CA LEU A 349 -1.41 -16.30 -6.10
C LEU A 349 -1.60 -14.86 -5.61
N LEU A 350 -2.03 -13.94 -6.47
CA LEU A 350 -2.35 -12.56 -6.09
C LEU A 350 -3.42 -12.49 -4.99
N LEU A 351 -4.50 -13.27 -5.12
CA LEU A 351 -5.56 -13.31 -4.11
C LEU A 351 -5.05 -13.88 -2.78
N ILE A 352 -4.17 -14.89 -2.81
CA ILE A 352 -3.51 -15.39 -1.60
C ILE A 352 -2.65 -14.28 -0.97
N ILE A 353 -1.88 -13.53 -1.78
CA ILE A 353 -1.05 -12.42 -1.29
C ILE A 353 -1.91 -11.37 -0.57
N TYR A 354 -3.08 -11.02 -1.12
CA TYR A 354 -3.95 -10.02 -0.50
C TYR A 354 -4.69 -10.52 0.73
N PHE A 355 -5.28 -11.71 0.69
CA PHE A 355 -6.23 -12.13 1.73
C PHE A 355 -5.63 -13.05 2.78
N TYR A 356 -4.57 -13.81 2.48
CA TYR A 356 -4.00 -14.75 3.45
C TYR A 356 -3.42 -14.09 4.71
N PRO A 357 -2.83 -12.88 4.66
CA PRO A 357 -2.38 -12.18 5.87
C PRO A 357 -3.48 -11.95 6.89
N PHE A 358 -4.74 -11.75 6.48
CA PHE A 358 -5.86 -11.60 7.41
C PHE A 358 -6.09 -12.84 8.27
N PHE A 359 -5.89 -14.03 7.70
CA PHE A 359 -6.08 -15.30 8.40
C PHE A 359 -4.90 -15.65 9.31
N LEU A 360 -3.70 -15.18 8.97
CA LEU A 360 -2.48 -15.35 9.76
C LEU A 360 -2.33 -14.28 10.87
N ALA A 361 -2.97 -13.13 10.73
CA ALA A 361 -2.90 -12.04 11.69
C ALA A 361 -3.43 -12.45 13.09
N ASP A 362 -2.74 -11.97 14.12
CA ASP A 362 -3.17 -12.13 15.51
C ASP A 362 -4.60 -11.59 15.71
N LYS A 363 -5.35 -12.18 16.66
CA LYS A 363 -6.73 -11.74 16.97
C LYS A 363 -6.82 -10.23 17.25
N LYS A 364 -5.81 -9.67 17.93
CA LYS A 364 -5.71 -8.23 18.23
C LYS A 364 -5.46 -7.37 16.98
N HIS A 365 -4.92 -7.94 15.91
CA HIS A 365 -4.58 -7.25 14.66
C HIS A 365 -5.62 -7.41 13.57
N LYS A 366 -6.61 -8.31 13.73
CA LYS A 366 -7.55 -8.62 12.64
C LYS A 366 -8.26 -7.39 12.05
N VAL A 367 -8.65 -6.43 12.88
CA VAL A 367 -9.30 -5.21 12.37
C VAL A 367 -8.30 -4.31 11.64
N LEU A 368 -7.07 -4.17 12.16
CA LEU A 368 -5.99 -3.44 11.47
C LEU A 368 -5.69 -4.09 10.11
N ALA A 369 -5.49 -5.40 10.10
CA ALA A 369 -5.24 -6.19 8.90
C ALA A 369 -6.37 -6.04 7.89
N PHE A 370 -7.63 -6.14 8.32
CA PHE A 370 -8.80 -5.95 7.45
C PHE A 370 -8.80 -4.57 6.79
N LEU A 371 -8.62 -3.49 7.55
CA LEU A 371 -8.64 -2.13 7.00
C LEU A 371 -7.46 -1.88 6.05
N MET A 372 -6.27 -2.37 6.40
CA MET A 372 -5.07 -2.25 5.56
C MET A 372 -5.21 -3.04 4.25
N ILE A 373 -5.66 -4.30 4.32
CA ILE A 373 -5.91 -5.13 3.14
C ILE A 373 -7.00 -4.51 2.27
N PHE A 374 -8.06 -3.99 2.87
CA PHE A 374 -9.14 -3.31 2.14
C PHE A 374 -8.61 -2.13 1.31
N VAL A 375 -7.74 -1.28 1.89
CA VAL A 375 -7.11 -0.17 1.13
C VAL A 375 -6.41 -0.70 -0.12
N ILE A 376 -5.59 -1.73 0.01
CA ILE A 376 -4.84 -2.29 -1.11
C ILE A 376 -5.76 -2.94 -2.13
N VAL A 377 -6.63 -3.86 -1.70
CA VAL A 377 -7.56 -4.61 -2.55
C VAL A 377 -8.49 -3.68 -3.33
N PHE A 378 -9.03 -2.64 -2.68
CA PHE A 378 -9.92 -1.68 -3.32
C PHE A 378 -9.18 -0.83 -4.35
N GLN A 379 -7.97 -0.36 -4.04
CA GLN A 379 -7.17 0.43 -4.97
C GLN A 379 -6.69 -0.40 -6.16
N SER A 380 -6.44 -1.69 -5.97
CA SER A 380 -6.08 -2.64 -7.03
C SER A 380 -7.13 -2.83 -8.13
N PHE A 381 -8.38 -2.41 -7.93
CA PHE A 381 -9.37 -2.36 -9.02
C PHE A 381 -9.09 -1.24 -10.03
N PHE A 382 -8.30 -0.25 -9.64
CA PHE A 382 -8.16 1.02 -10.37
C PHE A 382 -6.71 1.42 -10.65
N THR A 383 -5.76 0.59 -10.20
CA THR A 383 -4.35 0.73 -10.52
C THR A 383 -3.64 -0.61 -10.33
N VAL A 384 -2.42 -0.70 -10.85
CA VAL A 384 -1.58 -1.88 -10.78
C VAL A 384 -0.66 -1.76 -9.56
N VAL A 385 -1.14 -2.23 -8.41
CA VAL A 385 -0.44 -2.07 -7.12
C VAL A 385 0.76 -3.02 -6.97
N LEU A 386 0.57 -4.33 -7.15
CA LEU A 386 1.61 -5.34 -6.87
C LEU A 386 2.59 -5.54 -8.04
N THR A 387 2.19 -5.18 -9.26
CA THR A 387 3.05 -5.35 -10.45
C THR A 387 4.00 -4.17 -10.68
N ASP A 388 3.74 -3.01 -10.08
CA ASP A 388 4.51 -1.79 -10.31
C ASP A 388 5.06 -1.16 -9.00
N GLU A 389 5.15 0.16 -8.90
CA GLU A 389 5.87 0.92 -7.88
C GLU A 389 5.29 0.85 -6.46
N TYR A 390 4.12 0.25 -6.26
CA TYR A 390 3.43 0.17 -4.98
C TYR A 390 3.72 -1.13 -4.23
N ALA A 391 4.38 -2.09 -4.88
CA ALA A 391 4.58 -3.42 -4.32
C ALA A 391 5.42 -3.38 -3.03
N SER A 392 6.37 -2.47 -2.92
CA SER A 392 7.16 -2.25 -1.69
C SER A 392 6.27 -1.90 -0.49
N LEU A 393 5.27 -1.03 -0.69
CA LEU A 393 4.30 -0.65 0.32
C LEU A 393 3.44 -1.84 0.74
N VAL A 394 2.95 -2.64 -0.21
CA VAL A 394 2.20 -3.88 0.09
C VAL A 394 3.04 -4.85 0.92
N MET A 395 4.33 -5.00 0.57
CA MET A 395 5.26 -5.84 1.33
C MET A 395 5.43 -5.34 2.76
N ILE A 396 5.70 -4.04 2.96
CA ILE A 396 5.85 -3.46 4.29
C ILE A 396 4.56 -3.57 5.11
N MET A 397 3.39 -3.38 4.50
CA MET A 397 2.12 -3.62 5.16
C MET A 397 1.94 -5.07 5.60
N SER A 398 2.35 -6.04 4.77
CA SER A 398 2.31 -7.45 5.18
C SER A 398 3.24 -7.70 6.37
N TYR A 399 4.41 -7.06 6.43
CA TYR A 399 5.33 -7.15 7.57
C TYR A 399 4.69 -6.58 8.83
N MET A 400 4.05 -5.41 8.73
CA MET A 400 3.36 -4.78 9.86
C MET A 400 2.26 -5.67 10.43
N ILE A 401 1.57 -6.43 9.57
CA ILE A 401 0.48 -7.34 9.97
C ILE A 401 1.02 -8.63 10.58
N LEU A 402 2.11 -9.20 10.03
CA LEU A 402 2.53 -10.57 10.35
C LEU A 402 3.81 -10.69 11.17
N LEU A 403 4.78 -9.80 10.98
CA LEU A 403 6.15 -9.99 11.47
C LEU A 403 6.59 -8.94 12.50
N VAL A 404 5.96 -7.77 12.51
CA VAL A 404 6.37 -6.64 13.36
C VAL A 404 5.75 -6.77 14.75
N LYS A 405 6.57 -6.55 15.80
CA LYS A 405 6.09 -6.59 17.18
C LYS A 405 5.12 -5.44 17.46
N ASP A 406 3.94 -5.79 17.94
CA ASP A 406 2.96 -4.80 18.38
C ASP A 406 3.28 -4.27 19.78
N ASP A 407 3.80 -3.05 19.81
CA ASP A 407 4.06 -2.24 20.99
C ASP A 407 2.97 -1.16 21.21
N VAL A 408 1.89 -1.19 20.44
CA VAL A 408 0.77 -0.25 20.50
C VAL A 408 -0.31 -0.76 21.45
N VAL A 409 -0.67 -2.05 21.40
CA VAL A 409 -1.66 -2.63 22.31
C VAL A 409 -1.05 -2.78 23.71
N ILE A 410 -1.62 -2.07 24.69
CA ILE A 410 -1.26 -2.21 26.11
C ILE A 410 -1.65 -3.62 26.55
N GLN A 411 -0.67 -4.45 26.92
CA GLN A 411 -0.95 -5.71 27.60
C GLN A 411 -1.66 -5.37 28.92
N ARG A 412 -2.94 -5.69 29.03
CA ARG A 412 -3.63 -5.65 30.32
C ARG A 412 -2.92 -6.70 31.18
N SER A 413 -2.32 -6.27 32.28
CA SER A 413 -1.52 -7.07 33.22
C SER A 413 -2.31 -8.12 33.99
N ASN A 414 -3.35 -8.71 33.39
CA ASN A 414 -4.22 -9.67 34.04
C ASN A 414 -3.59 -11.08 34.15
N ASP A 415 -2.42 -11.30 33.56
CA ASP A 415 -1.73 -12.60 33.61
C ASP A 415 -0.76 -12.75 34.81
N ILE A 416 -0.79 -11.86 35.82
CA ILE A 416 0.07 -11.95 37.01
C ILE A 416 -0.63 -12.65 38.20
N THR A 417 -1.83 -13.22 38.03
CA THR A 417 -2.57 -13.85 39.17
C THR A 417 -2.84 -15.34 39.05
N THR A 418 -2.11 -16.07 38.21
CA THR A 418 -2.11 -17.54 38.25
C THR A 418 -0.68 -18.09 38.13
N SER A 419 0.06 -18.04 39.23
CA SER A 419 1.21 -18.91 39.50
C SER A 419 1.12 -19.39 40.93
#